data_AF-A0A348MV74-F1
#
_entry.id   AF-A0A348MV74-F1
#
_cell.length_a   1.000
_cell.length_b   1.000
_cell.length_c   1.000
_cell.angle_alpha   90.00
_cell.angle_beta   90.00
_cell.angle_gamma   90.00
#
_symmetry.space_group_name_H-M   'P 1'
#
loop_
_entity.id
_entity.type
_entity.pdbx_description
1 polymer ?
#
loop_
_entity_poly.entity_id
_entity_poly.type
_entity_poly.pdbx_seq_one_letter_code
_entity_poly.pdbx_strand_id
1 'polypeptide(L)'
;MYYKKPILVGFRKSNGLSQKALAEKLGISQQSYQTLESAPQKVTIGRLFKVLSILGIKLQFVENNKQLKNNLPNNELSQDEW
;
A
#
# COMPACT_ATOMS: atom_id res chain seq x y z
N MET A 1 20.59 10.76 -8.87
CA MET A 1 19.62 11.33 -7.91
C MET A 1 18.30 10.59 -8.06
N TYR A 2 18.19 9.37 -7.51
CA TYR A 2 17.00 8.53 -7.62
C TYR A 2 16.58 8.03 -6.25
N TYR A 3 15.27 7.80 -6.12
CA TYR A 3 14.57 7.02 -5.10
C TYR A 3 13.88 7.81 -4.00
N LYS A 4 12.64 7.39 -3.69
CA LYS A 4 11.66 7.96 -2.76
C LYS A 4 10.79 9.09 -3.32
N LYS A 5 10.00 8.79 -4.36
CA LYS A 5 8.62 9.30 -4.28
C LYS A 5 8.00 8.64 -3.03
N PRO A 6 7.44 9.39 -2.08
CA PRO A 6 6.77 8.80 -0.93
C PRO A 6 5.73 7.79 -1.42
N ILE A 7 5.68 6.59 -0.84
CA ILE A 7 4.86 5.46 -1.31
C ILE A 7 3.40 5.89 -1.59
N LEU A 8 2.85 6.73 -0.70
CA LEU A 8 1.49 7.27 -0.83
C LEU A 8 1.29 8.17 -2.05
N VAL A 9 2.31 8.95 -2.44
CA VAL A 9 2.26 9.77 -3.67
C VAL A 9 2.14 8.90 -4.91
N GLY A 10 2.86 7.77 -4.93
CA GLY A 10 2.80 6.80 -6.03
C GLY A 10 1.40 6.25 -6.20
N PHE A 11 0.83 5.71 -5.13
CA PHE A 11 -0.51 5.14 -5.16
C PHE A 11 -1.61 6.16 -5.44
N ARG A 12 -1.51 7.38 -4.90
CA ARG A 12 -2.47 8.44 -5.22
C ARG A 12 -2.47 8.73 -6.72
N LYS A 13 -1.28 8.87 -7.32
CA LYS A 13 -1.14 9.16 -8.75
C LYS A 13 -1.62 7.99 -9.63
N SER A 14 -1.37 6.74 -9.24
CA SER A 14 -1.88 5.58 -9.99
C SER A 14 -3.41 5.47 -9.94
N ASN A 15 -4.04 6.03 -8.91
CA ASN A 15 -5.49 6.16 -8.79
C ASN A 15 -6.07 7.42 -9.49
N GLY A 16 -5.25 8.21 -10.20
CA GLY A 16 -5.71 9.41 -10.91
C GLY A 16 -6.18 10.57 -10.00
N LEU A 17 -5.88 10.52 -8.70
CA LEU A 17 -6.37 11.52 -7.75
C LEU A 17 -5.37 12.67 -7.57
N SER A 18 -5.87 13.91 -7.50
CA SER A 18 -5.09 15.04 -7.00
C SER A 18 -5.00 15.00 -5.46
N GLN A 19 -4.08 15.77 -4.86
CA GLN A 19 -4.03 15.90 -3.39
C GLN A 19 -5.34 16.45 -2.83
N LYS A 20 -5.95 17.42 -3.53
CA LYS A 20 -7.23 18.01 -3.16
C LYS A 20 -8.37 17.00 -3.22
N ALA A 21 -8.48 16.24 -4.32
CA ALA A 21 -9.54 15.24 -4.50
C ALA A 21 -9.49 14.13 -3.44
N LEU A 22 -8.29 13.69 -3.05
CA LEU A 22 -8.14 12.69 -1.99
C LEU A 22 -8.41 13.28 -0.60
N ALA A 23 -8.00 14.53 -0.35
CA ALA A 23 -8.33 15.23 0.89
C ALA A 23 -9.85 15.40 1.07
N GLU A 24 -10.57 15.73 0.00
CA GLU A 24 -12.04 15.81 -0.02
C GLU A 24 -12.69 14.47 0.33
N LYS A 25 -12.23 13.37 -0.27
CA LYS A 25 -12.71 12.01 0.07
C LYS A 25 -12.44 11.61 1.54
N LEU A 26 -11.39 12.19 2.14
CA LEU A 26 -11.02 11.97 3.53
C LEU A 26 -11.72 12.92 4.51
N GLY A 27 -12.43 13.94 4.03
CA GLY A 27 -13.03 14.99 4.86
C GLY A 27 -12.00 15.86 5.58
N ILE A 28 -10.84 16.10 4.96
CA ILE A 28 -9.74 16.91 5.53
C ILE A 28 -9.29 18.00 4.56
N SER A 29 -8.53 18.97 5.05
CA SER A 29 -7.93 19.98 4.16
C SER A 29 -6.82 19.39 3.27
N GLN A 30 -6.62 19.96 2.08
CA GLN A 30 -5.52 19.58 1.18
C GLN A 30 -4.15 19.68 1.86
N GLN A 31 -3.92 20.73 2.66
CA GLN A 31 -2.68 20.92 3.44
C GLN A 31 -2.48 19.78 4.43
N SER A 32 -3.54 19.35 5.12
CA SER A 32 -3.51 18.21 6.04
C SER A 32 -3.13 16.92 5.33
N TYR A 33 -3.62 16.71 4.10
CA TYR A 33 -3.24 15.57 3.27
C TYR A 33 -1.79 15.67 2.74
N GLN A 34 -1.32 16.86 2.36
CA GLN A 34 0.06 17.08 1.93
C GLN A 34 1.09 16.77 3.04
N THR A 35 0.78 17.14 4.29
CA THR A 35 1.59 16.76 5.46
C THR A 35 1.63 15.25 5.65
N LEU A 36 0.50 14.56 5.41
CA LEU A 36 0.43 13.10 5.47
C LEU A 36 1.32 12.43 4.41
N GLU A 37 1.35 12.93 3.17
CA GLU A 37 2.26 12.41 2.13
C GLU A 37 3.73 12.68 2.46
N SER A 38 4.02 13.79 3.15
CA SER A 38 5.40 14.22 3.46
C SER A 38 5.96 13.54 4.72
N ALA A 39 5.11 13.17 5.68
CA ALA A 39 5.50 12.55 6.93
C ALA A 39 4.47 11.51 7.42
N PRO A 40 4.28 10.39 6.71
CA PRO A 40 3.28 9.37 7.07
C PRO A 40 3.53 8.73 8.44
N GLN A 41 4.76 8.74 8.95
CA GLN A 41 5.10 8.27 10.30
C GLN A 41 4.57 9.16 11.43
N LYS A 42 4.16 10.41 11.12
CA LYS A 42 3.64 11.37 12.12
C LYS A 42 2.11 11.30 12.25
N VAL A 43 1.42 10.53 11.41
CA VAL A 43 -0.04 10.36 11.49
C VAL A 43 -0.39 9.08 12.25
N THR A 44 -1.61 9.03 12.80
CA THR A 44 -2.10 7.82 13.46
C THR A 44 -2.27 6.68 12.46
N ILE A 45 -2.10 5.43 12.91
CA ILE A 45 -2.31 4.25 12.07
C ILE A 45 -3.72 4.19 11.50
N GLY A 46 -4.74 4.60 12.26
CA GLY A 46 -6.12 4.65 11.79
C GLY A 46 -6.33 5.64 10.64
N ARG A 47 -5.62 6.78 10.66
CA ARG A 47 -5.65 7.74 9.56
C ARG A 47 -4.92 7.23 8.33
N LEU A 48 -3.77 6.57 8.51
CA LEU A 48 -3.05 5.90 7.43
C LEU A 48 -3.93 4.81 6.80
N PHE A 49 -4.58 3.98 7.61
CA PHE A 49 -5.48 2.92 7.12
C PHE A 49 -6.62 3.48 6.27
N LYS A 50 -7.30 4.55 6.71
CA LYS A 50 -8.35 5.20 5.90
C LYS A 50 -7.84 5.64 4.52
N VAL A 51 -6.63 6.20 4.45
CA VAL A 51 -6.00 6.59 3.18
C VAL A 51 -5.77 5.37 2.28
N LEU A 52 -5.18 4.30 2.83
CA LEU A 52 -4.91 3.07 2.09
C LEU A 52 -6.21 2.45 1.56
N SER A 53 -7.28 2.41 2.36
CA SER A 53 -8.58 1.89 1.94
C SER A 53 -9.19 2.68 0.78
N ILE A 54 -9.13 4.02 0.81
CA ILE A 54 -9.62 4.85 -0.30
C ILE A 54 -8.80 4.64 -1.58
N LEU A 55 -7.51 4.35 -1.43
CA LEU A 55 -6.60 4.06 -2.54
C LEU A 55 -6.69 2.60 -3.04
N GLY A 56 -7.57 1.77 -2.47
CA GLY A 56 -7.71 0.36 -2.81
C GLY A 56 -6.52 -0.51 -2.38
N ILE A 57 -5.73 -0.07 -1.41
CA ILE A 57 -4.53 -0.76 -0.95
C ILE A 57 -4.84 -1.60 0.29
N LYS A 58 -4.48 -2.88 0.24
CA LYS A 58 -4.54 -3.79 1.38
C LYS A 58 -3.31 -3.61 2.27
N LEU A 59 -3.51 -3.34 3.55
CA LEU A 59 -2.46 -3.44 4.57
C LEU A 59 -2.44 -4.87 5.14
N GLN A 60 -1.28 -5.51 5.16
CA GLN A 60 -1.08 -6.83 5.75
C GLN A 60 0.03 -6.77 6.80
N PHE A 61 -0.24 -7.32 7.97
CA PHE A 61 0.79 -7.61 8.97
C PHE A 61 1.26 -9.04 8.76
N VAL A 62 2.58 -9.22 8.64
CA VAL A 62 3.22 -10.53 8.49
C VAL A 62 4.12 -10.74 9.69
N GLU A 63 3.98 -11.90 10.33
CA GLU A 63 4.84 -12.28 11.45
C GLU A 63 6.17 -12.80 10.89
N ASN A 64 7.29 -12.17 11.25
CA ASN A 64 8.60 -12.51 10.67
C ASN A 64 9.10 -13.93 11.01
N ASN A 65 8.57 -14.52 12.07
CA ASN A 65 8.92 -15.86 12.57
C ASN A 65 8.04 -16.97 11.97
N LYS A 66 6.98 -16.62 11.22
CA LYS A 66 6.02 -17.58 10.69
C LYS A 66 6.34 -17.77 9.21
N GLN A 67 7.05 -18.86 8.91
CA GLN A 67 7.29 -19.24 7.52
C GLN A 67 5.94 -19.35 6.80
N LEU A 68 5.79 -18.61 5.71
CA LEU A 68 4.67 -18.75 4.79
C LEU A 68 4.76 -20.18 4.22
N LYS A 69 3.91 -21.09 4.71
CA LYS A 69 3.78 -22.42 4.13
C LYS A 69 3.20 -22.25 2.73
N ASN A 70 4.06 -22.19 1.72
CA ASN A 70 3.65 -22.33 0.33
C ASN A 70 3.25 -23.79 0.13
N ASN A 71 1.99 -24.13 0.39
CA ASN A 71 1.39 -25.35 -0.13
C ASN A 71 1.16 -25.14 -1.64
N LEU A 72 2.22 -25.26 -2.44
CA LEU A 72 2.07 -25.72 -3.82
C LEU A 72 2.45 -27.20 -3.82
N PRO A 73 1.61 -28.11 -4.35
CA PRO A 73 2.04 -29.47 -4.61
C PRO A 73 3.12 -29.44 -5.70
N ASN A 74 4.39 -29.51 -5.29
CA ASN A 74 5.53 -29.78 -6.15
C ASN A 74 5.53 -31.26 -6.55
N ASN A 75 4.53 -31.77 -7.27
CA ASN A 75 4.70 -33.03 -7.99
C ASN A 75 3.63 -33.33 -9.06
N GLU A 76 3.47 -32.51 -10.10
CA GLU A 76 2.89 -32.98 -11.37
C GLU A 76 3.56 -32.28 -12.56
N LEU A 77 4.87 -32.46 -12.73
CA LEU A 77 5.53 -32.26 -14.02
C LEU A 77 6.55 -33.39 -14.26
N SER A 78 6.16 -34.25 -15.21
CA SER A 78 6.93 -35.20 -16.01
C SER A 78 7.74 -36.31 -15.32
N GLN A 79 7.20 -37.53 -15.36
CA GLN A 79 7.97 -38.72 -15.76
C GLN A 79 7.21 -39.40 -16.91
N ASP A 80 7.23 -38.76 -18.08
CA ASP A 80 7.15 -39.45 -19.36
C ASP A 80 8.54 -39.32 -19.99
N GLU A 81 9.45 -40.22 -19.63
CA GLU A 81 10.65 -40.51 -20.43
C GLU A 81 10.96 -42.02 -20.34
N TRP A 82 10.64 -42.71 -21.45
CA TRP A 82 10.93 -44.09 -21.88
C TRP A 82 10.15 -45.25 -21.25
#